data_AF-A0A135V116-F1
#
_entry.id   AF-A0A135V116-F1
#
_cell.length_a   1.000
_cell.length_b   1.000
_cell.length_c   1.000
_cell.angle_alpha   90.00
_cell.angle_beta   90.00
_cell.angle_gamma   90.00
#
_symmetry.space_group_name_H-M   'P 1'
#
loop_
_entity.id
_entity.type
_entity.pdbx_description
1 polymer ?
#
loop_
_entity_poly.entity_id
_entity_poly.type
_entity_poly.pdbx_seq_one_letter_code
_entity_poly.pdbx_strand_id
1 'polypeptide(L)'
;MGPTHYITALTAFASFVATSPAHNYPKDSRLSFTPTDSALRLVKTSPTDPGSWVDDAGKDALIEKGIRFFDITDIKDGEVLSMLSTPDHDYGQYLDMLDLNTELTDWTEEELGDQSMVALDQPIPFNAARAMRHLKTMTEFWSRDHRAENGTKAADWILESIERIVALVNPRIESTAFTHNATKQPSIIAKLPGATSDIVVFGAHFDSTSKSPSGYAPGADDNASGTVVLLELLRTLAERTQQSDAEPQKLLHNTIEFHFYAAEEAGLLGSSEIFYDYKVKNKTVVAMLNHDMLGFSSTDKVSLGGDKIDPRLTHILRTIAKQRGIATLSFSCGYACSDHASAHNNKYPAAFITADRDPTGNDRIHTDKDVSSTDTSYGLSGSRLLILNADVGDD
;
A
#
# COMPACT_ATOMS: atom_id res chain seq x y z
N MET A 1 15.97 -13.55 30.30
CA MET A 1 16.39 -12.30 29.62
C MET A 1 15.11 -11.50 29.38
N GLY A 2 15.01 -10.32 29.98
CA GLY A 2 13.74 -9.62 30.19
C GLY A 2 13.17 -8.89 28.96
N PRO A 3 11.87 -8.54 28.98
CA PRO A 3 11.16 -7.92 27.87
C PRO A 3 11.39 -6.40 27.87
N THR A 4 12.40 -5.93 27.14
CA THR A 4 12.63 -4.47 27.01
C THR A 4 13.11 -4.00 25.63
N HIS A 5 13.01 -4.84 24.59
CA HIS A 5 13.52 -4.50 23.25
C HIS A 5 12.42 -4.65 22.19
N TYR A 6 11.33 -3.87 22.27
CA TYR A 6 10.21 -3.98 21.30
C TYR A 6 9.57 -2.63 20.91
N ILE A 7 10.35 -1.54 20.85
CA ILE A 7 9.82 -0.20 20.50
C ILE A 7 10.71 0.47 19.46
N THR A 8 10.62 0.08 18.17
CA THR A 8 11.29 0.86 17.10
C THR A 8 10.84 0.63 15.65
N ALA A 9 10.11 -0.43 15.27
CA ALA A 9 10.19 -0.83 13.84
C ALA A 9 9.52 0.08 12.78
N LEU A 10 8.49 0.89 13.10
CA LEU A 10 7.85 1.76 12.10
C LEU A 10 8.55 3.13 11.96
N THR A 11 9.01 3.68 13.08
CA THR A 11 9.89 4.85 13.11
C THR A 11 11.29 4.52 12.61
N ALA A 12 11.79 3.30 12.88
CA ALA A 12 12.99 2.76 12.25
C ALA A 12 12.77 2.57 10.75
N PHE A 13 11.69 1.92 10.29
CA PHE A 13 11.37 1.82 8.85
C PHE A 13 11.31 3.20 8.19
N ALA A 14 10.72 4.20 8.85
CA ALA A 14 10.66 5.57 8.32
C ALA A 14 11.99 6.33 8.38
N SER A 15 12.93 5.99 9.28
CA SER A 15 14.23 6.68 9.44
C SER A 15 15.39 5.96 8.73
N PHE A 16 15.25 4.66 8.50
CA PHE A 16 16.25 3.76 7.93
C PHE A 16 16.49 3.97 6.43
N VAL A 17 15.51 4.53 5.73
CA VAL A 17 15.62 4.75 4.26
C VAL A 17 16.39 6.03 3.89
N ALA A 18 17.04 6.67 4.87
CA ALA A 18 17.73 7.95 4.72
C ALA A 18 19.06 7.90 3.93
N THR A 19 19.55 6.73 3.50
CA THR A 19 20.91 6.59 2.91
C THR A 19 20.98 6.15 1.45
N SER A 20 19.87 6.09 0.72
CA SER A 20 19.92 5.78 -0.73
C SER A 20 20.05 7.07 -1.57
N PRO A 21 21.10 7.22 -2.40
CA PRO A 21 21.25 8.41 -3.23
C PRO A 21 20.14 8.45 -4.29
N ALA A 22 19.30 9.49 -4.22
CA ALA A 22 18.30 9.77 -5.24
C ALA A 22 19.00 9.93 -6.61
N HIS A 23 18.47 9.25 -7.62
CA HIS A 23 18.94 9.40 -9.00
C HIS A 23 18.55 10.79 -9.54
N ASN A 24 19.53 11.53 -10.06
CA ASN A 24 19.32 12.81 -10.73
C ASN A 24 18.75 12.56 -12.14
N TYR A 25 17.50 12.97 -12.39
CA TYR A 25 16.88 12.85 -13.71
C TYR A 25 16.88 14.19 -14.47
N PRO A 26 17.11 14.20 -15.80
CA PRO A 26 17.10 15.42 -16.58
C PRO A 26 15.69 16.01 -16.70
N LYS A 27 15.63 17.34 -16.65
CA LYS A 27 14.41 18.13 -16.91
C LYS A 27 14.13 18.13 -18.41
N ASP A 28 13.08 17.43 -18.86
CA ASP A 28 12.37 17.92 -20.04
C ASP A 28 10.89 17.49 -20.11
N SER A 29 10.09 18.43 -20.62
CA SER A 29 8.66 18.39 -20.93
C SER A 29 7.65 18.40 -19.76
N ARG A 30 7.11 19.60 -19.49
CA ARG A 30 5.76 19.75 -18.92
C ARG A 30 4.76 19.35 -20.01
N LEU A 31 4.17 18.16 -19.89
CA LEU A 31 3.06 17.75 -20.74
C LEU A 31 1.76 18.20 -20.09
N SER A 32 1.04 19.09 -20.78
CA SER A 32 -0.35 19.40 -20.48
C SER A 32 -1.23 18.23 -20.95
N PHE A 33 -1.91 17.58 -20.01
CA PHE A 33 -2.91 16.57 -20.31
C PHE A 33 -4.07 17.20 -21.07
N THR A 34 -4.35 16.69 -22.26
CA THR A 34 -5.61 16.96 -22.97
C THR A 34 -6.38 15.65 -22.92
N PRO A 35 -7.51 15.56 -22.19
CA PRO A 35 -8.33 14.36 -22.19
C PRO A 35 -8.75 14.08 -23.63
N THR A 36 -8.28 12.98 -24.21
CA THR A 36 -8.83 12.51 -25.48
C THR A 36 -10.16 11.84 -25.16
N ASP A 37 -11.23 12.44 -25.66
CA ASP A 37 -12.63 11.98 -25.61
C ASP A 37 -12.85 10.66 -26.39
N SER A 38 -11.98 9.67 -26.16
CA SER A 38 -12.13 8.32 -26.68
C SER A 38 -12.57 7.41 -25.56
N ALA A 39 -13.71 6.73 -25.74
CA ALA A 39 -14.16 5.64 -24.88
C ALA A 39 -13.16 4.46 -24.81
N LEU A 40 -12.10 4.48 -25.64
CA LEU A 40 -11.06 3.46 -25.65
C LEU A 40 -9.90 3.84 -24.73
N ARG A 41 -9.39 2.82 -24.04
CA ARG A 41 -8.24 2.83 -23.14
C ARG A 41 -7.22 1.80 -23.64
N LEU A 42 -5.94 2.15 -23.60
CA LEU A 42 -4.84 1.25 -23.94
C LEU A 42 -4.46 0.44 -22.70
N VAL A 43 -4.71 -0.87 -22.75
CA VAL A 43 -4.40 -1.80 -21.65
C VAL A 43 -3.29 -2.75 -22.03
N LYS A 44 -2.45 -3.12 -21.06
CA LYS A 44 -1.36 -4.08 -21.21
C LYS A 44 -1.48 -5.16 -20.14
N THR A 45 -1.36 -6.42 -20.53
CA THR A 45 -1.61 -7.60 -19.66
C THR A 45 -0.34 -8.35 -19.27
N SER A 46 0.80 -8.04 -19.90
CA SER A 46 2.09 -8.67 -19.59
C SER A 46 3.27 -7.80 -20.05
N PRO A 47 4.51 -8.08 -19.62
CA PRO A 47 5.68 -7.35 -20.10
C PRO A 47 5.89 -7.41 -21.62
N THR A 48 5.50 -8.52 -22.26
CA THR A 48 5.64 -8.71 -23.72
C THR A 48 4.44 -8.23 -24.53
N ASP A 49 3.30 -7.95 -23.89
CA ASP A 49 2.09 -7.46 -24.55
C ASP A 49 2.30 -6.02 -25.06
N PRO A 50 2.22 -5.71 -26.37
CA PRO A 50 2.40 -4.35 -26.86
C PRO A 50 1.28 -3.38 -26.42
N GLY A 51 0.19 -3.91 -25.85
CA GLY A 51 -0.99 -3.16 -25.43
C GLY A 51 -2.10 -3.24 -26.48
N SER A 52 -3.34 -3.24 -26.00
CA SER A 52 -4.55 -3.29 -26.82
C SER A 52 -5.51 -2.17 -26.42
N TRP A 53 -6.10 -1.51 -27.41
CA TRP A 53 -7.18 -0.55 -27.17
C TRP A 53 -8.48 -1.29 -26.87
N VAL A 54 -9.08 -1.03 -25.72
CA VAL A 54 -10.32 -1.63 -25.24
C VAL A 54 -11.27 -0.55 -24.75
N ASP A 55 -12.57 -0.78 -24.84
CA ASP A 55 -13.56 0.00 -24.09
C ASP A 55 -13.73 -0.57 -22.67
N ASP A 56 -14.64 0.01 -21.89
CA ASP A 56 -14.96 -0.48 -20.53
C ASP A 56 -15.41 -1.95 -20.54
N ALA A 57 -16.19 -2.37 -21.54
CA ALA A 57 -16.62 -3.76 -21.67
C ALA A 57 -15.43 -4.71 -21.91
N GLY A 58 -14.43 -4.27 -22.68
CA GLY A 58 -13.18 -5.01 -22.87
C GLY A 58 -12.37 -5.13 -21.58
N LYS A 59 -12.31 -4.08 -20.74
CA LYS A 59 -11.72 -4.18 -19.40
C LYS A 59 -12.50 -5.12 -18.49
N ASP A 60 -13.82 -5.00 -18.45
CA ASP A 60 -14.69 -5.87 -17.67
C ASP A 60 -14.49 -7.35 -18.06
N ALA A 61 -14.29 -7.64 -19.34
CA ALA A 61 -13.99 -8.98 -19.83
C ALA A 61 -12.59 -9.51 -19.41
N LEU A 62 -11.63 -8.63 -19.11
CA LEU A 62 -10.34 -9.02 -18.51
C LEU A 62 -10.54 -9.36 -17.03
N ILE A 63 -11.26 -8.50 -16.29
CA ILE A 63 -11.59 -8.69 -14.88
C ILE A 63 -12.36 -9.99 -14.68
N GLU A 64 -13.40 -10.26 -15.49
CA GLU A 64 -14.19 -11.51 -15.42
C GLU A 64 -13.32 -12.76 -15.58
N LYS A 65 -12.27 -12.69 -16.40
CA LYS A 65 -11.31 -13.77 -16.64
C LYS A 65 -10.18 -13.83 -15.61
N GLY A 66 -10.15 -12.92 -14.63
CA GLY A 66 -9.05 -12.79 -13.68
C GLY A 66 -7.73 -12.37 -14.35
N ILE A 67 -7.80 -11.72 -15.51
CA ILE A 67 -6.61 -11.22 -16.22
C ILE A 67 -6.30 -9.84 -15.68
N ARG A 68 -5.18 -9.71 -14.99
CA ARG A 68 -4.66 -8.43 -14.49
C ARG A 68 -4.06 -7.61 -15.62
N PHE A 69 -4.17 -6.30 -15.54
CA PHE A 69 -3.66 -5.39 -16.56
C PHE A 69 -3.29 -4.04 -15.97
N PHE A 70 -2.39 -3.33 -16.65
CA PHE A 70 -2.22 -1.89 -16.46
C PHE A 70 -3.04 -1.18 -17.53
N ASP A 71 -3.74 -0.12 -17.13
CA ASP A 71 -4.17 0.89 -18.07
C ASP A 71 -3.05 1.91 -18.27
N ILE A 72 -2.48 1.93 -19.47
CA ILE A 72 -1.32 2.74 -19.82
C ILE A 72 -1.69 3.95 -20.70
N THR A 73 -2.98 4.23 -20.89
CA THR A 73 -3.47 5.25 -21.83
C THR A 73 -2.87 6.63 -21.55
N ASP A 74 -2.76 6.98 -20.27
CA ASP A 74 -2.31 8.29 -19.82
C ASP A 74 -0.81 8.34 -19.50
N ILE A 75 -0.12 7.20 -19.56
CA ILE A 75 1.32 7.10 -19.30
C ILE A 75 2.07 7.52 -20.57
N LYS A 76 2.71 8.69 -20.53
CA LYS A 76 3.50 9.24 -21.66
C LYS A 76 5.01 9.11 -21.47
N ASP A 77 5.45 8.80 -20.26
CA ASP A 77 6.87 8.67 -19.93
C ASP A 77 7.43 7.35 -20.48
N GLY A 78 8.42 7.47 -21.37
CA GLY A 78 9.03 6.33 -22.05
C GLY A 78 9.81 5.40 -21.11
N GLU A 79 10.33 5.90 -19.99
CA GLU A 79 11.00 5.07 -18.99
C GLU A 79 9.97 4.25 -18.20
N VAL A 80 8.84 4.85 -17.82
CA VAL A 80 7.73 4.12 -17.16
C VAL A 80 7.18 3.04 -18.09
N LEU A 81 6.95 3.36 -19.37
CA LEU A 81 6.52 2.38 -20.39
C LEU A 81 7.56 1.27 -20.60
N SER A 82 8.85 1.60 -20.55
CA SER A 82 9.93 0.62 -20.61
C SER A 82 9.90 -0.29 -19.37
N MET A 83 9.72 0.26 -18.17
CA MET A 83 9.65 -0.51 -16.91
C MET A 83 8.47 -1.48 -16.88
N LEU A 84 7.31 -1.04 -17.38
CA LEU A 84 6.13 -1.87 -17.60
C LEU A 84 6.39 -3.01 -18.60
N SER A 85 7.34 -2.87 -19.51
CA SER A 85 7.68 -3.89 -20.51
C SER A 85 8.87 -4.76 -20.11
N THR A 86 9.53 -4.45 -19.00
CA THR A 86 10.63 -5.26 -18.47
C THR A 86 10.07 -6.51 -17.76
N PRO A 87 10.41 -7.73 -18.19
CA PRO A 87 10.09 -8.94 -17.44
C PRO A 87 10.63 -8.83 -16.02
N ASP A 88 9.84 -9.22 -15.03
CA ASP A 88 10.36 -9.24 -13.68
C ASP A 88 11.20 -10.47 -13.40
N HIS A 89 12.09 -10.31 -12.43
CA HIS A 89 12.79 -11.44 -11.85
C HIS A 89 12.01 -11.90 -10.62
N ASP A 90 11.75 -13.20 -10.52
CA ASP A 90 11.24 -13.79 -9.28
C ASP A 90 12.31 -13.64 -8.20
N TYR A 91 12.17 -12.60 -7.38
CA TYR A 91 13.06 -12.33 -6.26
C TYR A 91 12.79 -13.26 -5.08
N GLY A 92 11.78 -14.14 -5.11
CA GLY A 92 11.46 -15.04 -4.01
C GLY A 92 12.67 -15.89 -3.59
N GLN A 93 13.34 -16.53 -4.57
CA GLN A 93 14.56 -17.30 -4.31
C GLN A 93 15.71 -16.41 -3.82
N TYR A 94 15.85 -15.19 -4.36
CA TYR A 94 16.90 -14.26 -3.96
C TYR A 94 16.71 -13.73 -2.53
N LEU A 95 15.47 -13.45 -2.13
CA LEU A 95 15.12 -13.03 -0.78
C LEU A 95 15.27 -14.15 0.24
N ASP A 96 15.05 -15.40 -0.15
CA ASP A 96 15.30 -16.57 0.68
C ASP A 96 16.80 -16.90 0.80
N MET A 97 17.60 -16.56 -0.23
CA MET A 97 19.07 -16.71 -0.26
C MET A 97 19.83 -15.55 0.41
N LEU A 98 19.27 -14.35 0.45
CA LEU A 98 19.75 -13.23 1.25
C LEU A 98 19.64 -13.66 2.72
N ASP A 99 20.74 -14.24 3.21
CA ASP A 99 20.84 -14.94 4.48
C ASP A 99 20.14 -14.15 5.60
N LEU A 100 18.92 -14.55 5.99
CA LEU A 100 18.14 -13.91 7.04
C LEU A 100 18.83 -13.97 8.42
N ASN A 101 20.04 -14.54 8.50
CA ASN A 101 20.90 -14.53 9.68
C ASN A 101 21.51 -13.15 10.02
N THR A 102 21.32 -12.12 9.18
CA THR A 102 21.68 -10.75 9.56
C THR A 102 20.71 -10.23 10.62
N GLU A 103 21.19 -10.00 11.84
CA GLU A 103 20.40 -9.29 12.85
C GLU A 103 20.48 -7.77 12.58
N LEU A 104 19.47 -6.95 12.92
CA LEU A 104 19.62 -5.48 12.80
C LEU A 104 20.81 -4.94 13.60
N THR A 105 21.30 -5.68 14.60
CA THR A 105 22.50 -5.39 15.38
C THR A 105 23.79 -5.47 14.57
N ASP A 106 23.78 -6.17 13.43
CA ASP A 106 24.90 -6.26 12.49
C ASP A 106 24.98 -5.05 11.54
N TRP A 107 23.94 -4.21 11.52
CA TRP A 107 23.89 -3.02 10.68
C TRP A 107 24.56 -1.84 11.41
N THR A 108 25.29 -1.03 10.67
CA THR A 108 25.99 0.13 11.24
C THR A 108 25.00 1.24 11.64
N GLU A 109 25.41 2.14 12.55
CA GLU A 109 24.61 3.35 12.88
C GLU A 109 24.31 4.22 11.64
N GLU A 110 25.20 4.18 10.64
CA GLU A 110 25.01 4.85 9.36
C GLU A 110 23.91 4.16 8.51
N GLU A 111 23.81 2.82 8.58
CA GLU A 111 22.78 2.04 7.88
C GLU A 111 21.43 2.03 8.60
N LEU A 112 21.43 2.14 9.94
CA LEU A 112 20.21 2.16 10.76
C LEU A 112 19.57 3.56 10.85
N GLY A 113 20.28 4.61 10.42
CA GLY A 113 19.97 5.98 10.81
C GLY A 113 20.22 6.21 12.30
N ASP A 114 20.35 7.46 12.73
CA ASP A 114 20.56 7.80 14.14
C ASP A 114 19.52 7.10 15.04
N GLN A 115 19.97 6.10 15.82
CA GLN A 115 19.15 5.31 16.73
C GLN A 115 18.65 6.11 17.93
N SER A 116 18.94 7.42 18.01
CA SER A 116 18.38 8.33 19.02
C SER A 116 16.86 8.54 18.90
N MET A 117 16.18 7.80 18.02
CA MET A 117 14.73 7.67 17.93
C MET A 117 14.16 7.14 19.25
N VAL A 118 13.86 8.11 20.10
CA VAL A 118 13.19 8.09 21.40
C VAL A 118 12.60 6.71 21.74
N ALA A 119 13.23 6.04 22.70
CA ALA A 119 12.56 5.05 23.53
C ALA A 119 11.39 5.76 24.23
N LEU A 120 10.24 5.80 23.55
CA LEU A 120 9.00 6.34 24.10
C LEU A 120 8.41 5.27 25.01
N ASP A 121 8.27 5.62 26.29
CA ASP A 121 8.03 4.70 27.40
C ASP A 121 6.75 3.85 27.30
N GLN A 122 5.82 4.08 26.35
CA GLN A 122 4.60 3.26 26.19
C GLN A 122 4.19 3.08 24.72
N PRO A 123 3.97 1.84 24.24
CA PRO A 123 3.42 1.60 22.91
C PRO A 123 1.95 2.03 22.85
N ILE A 124 1.59 2.91 21.91
CA ILE A 124 0.19 3.09 21.53
C ILE A 124 -0.20 1.88 20.69
N PRO A 125 -1.14 1.03 21.15
CA PRO A 125 -1.47 -0.21 20.45
C PRO A 125 -2.40 0.06 19.27
N PHE A 126 -2.29 -0.81 18.27
CA PHE A 126 -3.28 -0.94 17.21
C PHE A 126 -4.59 -1.45 17.80
N ASN A 127 -5.71 -0.82 17.48
CA ASN A 127 -7.03 -1.22 17.96
C ASN A 127 -7.76 -2.05 16.89
N ALA A 128 -7.58 -3.37 16.94
CA ALA A 128 -8.21 -4.30 16.00
C ALA A 128 -9.75 -4.18 15.99
N ALA A 129 -10.38 -3.99 17.15
CA ALA A 129 -11.83 -3.79 17.22
C ALA A 129 -12.28 -2.53 16.47
N ARG A 130 -11.48 -1.45 16.45
CA ARG A 130 -11.76 -0.24 15.66
C ARG A 130 -11.62 -0.51 14.17
N ALA A 131 -10.52 -1.17 13.76
CA ALA A 131 -10.30 -1.56 12.38
C ALA A 131 -11.44 -2.47 11.86
N MET A 132 -11.90 -3.44 12.66
CA MET A 132 -13.04 -4.30 12.31
C MET A 132 -14.37 -3.55 12.21
N ARG A 133 -14.60 -2.51 13.03
CA ARG A 133 -15.78 -1.64 12.85
C ARG A 133 -15.71 -0.86 11.54
N HIS A 134 -14.55 -0.32 11.21
CA HIS A 134 -14.32 0.35 9.92
C HIS A 134 -14.50 -0.63 8.75
N LEU A 135 -14.03 -1.87 8.90
CA LEU A 135 -14.19 -2.91 7.88
C LEU A 135 -15.67 -3.16 7.60
N LYS A 136 -16.45 -3.35 8.67
CA LYS A 136 -17.90 -3.51 8.55
C LYS A 136 -18.55 -2.35 7.78
N THR A 137 -18.16 -1.11 8.06
CA THR A 137 -18.65 0.07 7.32
C THR A 137 -18.24 0.05 5.85
N MET A 138 -16.97 -0.27 5.54
CA MET A 138 -16.49 -0.37 4.17
C MET A 138 -17.21 -1.46 3.36
N THR A 139 -17.60 -2.56 4.01
CA THR A 139 -18.35 -3.67 3.38
C THR A 139 -19.86 -3.44 3.30
N GLU A 140 -20.39 -2.36 3.89
CA GLU A 140 -21.81 -1.99 3.77
C GLU A 140 -22.11 -1.24 2.46
N PHE A 141 -21.09 -0.66 1.82
CA PHE A 141 -21.22 -0.20 0.44
C PHE A 141 -21.52 -1.41 -0.46
N TRP A 142 -22.56 -1.33 -1.28
CA TRP A 142 -22.93 -2.41 -2.22
C TRP A 142 -21.74 -2.84 -3.08
N SER A 143 -20.94 -1.87 -3.51
CA SER A 143 -19.67 -2.02 -4.20
C SER A 143 -18.93 -0.70 -4.06
N ARG A 144 -17.60 -0.73 -4.10
CA ARG A 144 -16.73 0.44 -4.14
C ARG A 144 -16.10 0.63 -5.52
N ASP A 145 -16.71 0.05 -6.57
CA ASP A 145 -16.31 0.21 -7.98
C ASP A 145 -16.15 1.69 -8.32
N HIS A 146 -15.04 2.02 -8.99
CA HIS A 146 -14.64 3.37 -9.29
C HIS A 146 -15.63 4.16 -10.18
N ARG A 147 -16.51 3.47 -10.91
CA ARG A 147 -17.57 4.05 -11.75
C ARG A 147 -18.84 4.33 -10.95
N ALA A 148 -19.01 3.68 -9.80
CA ALA A 148 -20.22 3.76 -9.00
C ALA A 148 -20.20 4.97 -8.05
N GLU A 149 -21.40 5.50 -7.76
CA GLU A 149 -21.56 6.56 -6.75
C GLU A 149 -21.06 6.10 -5.36
N ASN A 150 -21.27 4.82 -5.03
CA ASN A 150 -20.76 4.24 -3.79
C ASN A 150 -19.24 4.22 -3.72
N GLY A 151 -18.53 4.08 -4.85
CA GLY A 151 -17.08 4.21 -4.90
C GLY A 151 -16.61 5.61 -4.51
N THR A 152 -17.31 6.66 -4.96
CA THR A 152 -17.02 8.05 -4.55
C THR A 152 -17.38 8.28 -3.08
N LYS A 153 -18.53 7.78 -2.61
CA LYS A 153 -18.93 7.86 -1.20
C LYS A 153 -17.96 7.13 -0.25
N ALA A 154 -17.34 6.04 -0.71
CA ALA A 154 -16.30 5.36 0.04
C ALA A 154 -15.04 6.24 0.20
N ALA A 155 -14.65 6.97 -0.85
CA ALA A 155 -13.55 7.93 -0.79
C ALA A 155 -13.87 9.08 0.19
N ASP A 156 -15.09 9.63 0.12
CA ASP A 156 -15.56 10.66 1.05
C ASP A 156 -15.52 10.15 2.50
N TRP A 157 -15.97 8.92 2.73
CA TRP A 157 -15.95 8.31 4.06
C TRP A 157 -14.52 8.12 4.61
N ILE A 158 -13.56 7.74 3.76
CA ILE A 158 -12.13 7.65 4.11
C ILE A 158 -11.60 9.04 4.48
N LEU A 159 -11.88 10.05 3.66
CA LEU A 159 -11.46 11.43 3.91
C LEU A 159 -12.03 11.94 5.25
N GLU A 160 -13.33 11.77 5.48
CA GLU A 160 -13.97 12.13 6.75
C GLU A 160 -13.37 11.38 7.95
N SER A 161 -12.97 10.12 7.77
CA SER A 161 -12.30 9.33 8.80
C SER A 161 -10.93 9.90 9.16
N ILE A 162 -10.17 10.35 8.15
CA ILE A 162 -8.90 11.04 8.34
C ILE A 162 -9.13 12.40 9.00
N GLU A 163 -10.12 13.18 8.56
CA GLU A 163 -10.44 14.49 9.16
C GLU A 163 -10.86 14.38 10.63
N ARG A 164 -11.53 13.28 11.02
CA ARG A 164 -11.76 12.97 12.44
C ARG A 164 -10.47 12.73 13.21
N ILE A 165 -9.49 12.04 12.62
CA ILE A 165 -8.15 11.86 13.23
C ILE A 165 -7.45 13.23 13.32
N VAL A 166 -7.51 14.06 12.27
CA VAL A 166 -6.93 15.41 12.26
C VAL A 166 -7.50 16.25 13.42
N ALA A 167 -8.83 16.29 13.54
CA ALA A 167 -9.54 17.12 14.50
C ALA A 167 -9.38 16.65 15.96
N LEU A 168 -9.35 15.34 16.19
CA LEU A 168 -9.38 14.76 17.54
C LEU A 168 -8.00 14.32 18.04
N VAL A 169 -7.05 14.07 17.13
CA VAL A 169 -5.77 13.44 17.44
C VAL A 169 -4.60 14.31 17.06
N ASN A 170 -4.41 14.65 15.78
CA ASN A 170 -3.21 15.38 15.36
C ASN A 170 -3.51 16.36 14.22
N PRO A 171 -3.61 17.68 14.52
CA PRO A 171 -3.97 18.69 13.52
C PRO A 171 -2.87 18.97 12.49
N ARG A 172 -1.69 18.34 12.61
CA ARG A 172 -0.61 18.48 11.62
C ARG A 172 -0.79 17.57 10.41
N ILE A 173 -1.73 16.63 10.45
CA ILE A 173 -2.04 15.78 9.30
C ILE A 173 -2.69 16.64 8.22
N GLU A 174 -2.13 16.61 7.02
CA GLU A 174 -2.68 17.23 5.82
C GLU A 174 -3.45 16.14 5.04
N SER A 175 -4.77 16.26 4.92
CA SER A 175 -5.58 15.36 4.07
C SER A 175 -5.83 15.98 2.70
N THR A 176 -5.84 15.17 1.64
CA THR A 176 -6.12 15.61 0.27
C THR A 176 -6.88 14.55 -0.50
N ALA A 177 -7.95 14.95 -1.18
CA ALA A 177 -8.57 14.15 -2.23
C ALA A 177 -7.88 14.45 -3.57
N PHE A 178 -7.14 13.47 -4.09
CA PHE A 178 -6.49 13.53 -5.40
C PHE A 178 -7.50 13.16 -6.49
N THR A 179 -7.81 14.11 -7.36
CA THR A 179 -8.72 13.90 -8.50
C THR A 179 -7.97 13.25 -9.67
N HIS A 180 -8.62 12.29 -10.31
CA HIS A 180 -8.05 11.54 -11.42
C HIS A 180 -8.67 11.93 -12.77
N ASN A 181 -7.89 11.76 -13.83
CA ASN A 181 -8.38 11.98 -15.19
C ASN A 181 -9.30 10.85 -15.67
N ALA A 182 -8.98 9.60 -15.31
CA ALA A 182 -9.63 8.40 -15.82
C ALA A 182 -10.79 7.89 -14.94
N THR A 183 -11.01 8.49 -13.76
CA THR A 183 -12.07 8.07 -12.83
C THR A 183 -12.59 9.25 -12.01
N LYS A 184 -13.86 9.19 -11.61
CA LYS A 184 -14.47 10.18 -10.72
C LYS A 184 -14.22 9.89 -9.24
N GLN A 185 -13.87 8.65 -8.90
CA GLN A 185 -13.47 8.26 -7.55
C GLN A 185 -12.08 8.86 -7.25
N PRO A 186 -11.94 9.79 -6.28
CA PRO A 186 -10.65 10.34 -5.93
C PRO A 186 -9.84 9.36 -5.09
N SER A 187 -8.52 9.35 -5.24
CA SER A 187 -7.65 8.74 -4.22
C SER A 187 -7.53 9.69 -3.03
N ILE A 188 -7.35 9.15 -1.82
CA ILE A 188 -7.17 9.97 -0.62
C ILE A 188 -5.73 9.85 -0.13
N ILE A 189 -5.10 10.98 0.20
CA ILE A 189 -3.75 11.03 0.76
C ILE A 189 -3.81 11.73 2.11
N ALA A 190 -3.31 11.06 3.16
CA ALA A 190 -3.06 11.67 4.46
C ALA A 190 -1.55 11.81 4.68
N LYS A 191 -1.07 13.04 4.80
CA LYS A 191 0.35 13.35 4.96
C LYS A 191 0.62 13.82 6.39
N LEU A 192 1.58 13.18 7.04
CA LEU A 192 2.11 13.57 8.34
C LEU A 192 3.53 14.11 8.13
N PRO A 193 3.74 15.44 8.26
CA PRO A 193 5.05 16.05 8.00
C PRO A 193 6.16 15.55 8.94
N GLY A 194 7.31 15.21 8.36
CA GLY A 194 8.56 14.90 9.05
C GLY A 194 9.58 16.04 9.00
N ALA A 195 10.83 15.75 9.35
CA ALA A 195 11.95 16.69 9.28
C ALA A 195 12.39 16.99 7.84
N THR A 196 12.29 16.00 6.96
CA THR A 196 12.63 16.09 5.53
C THR A 196 11.38 16.03 4.66
N SER A 197 11.54 16.43 3.40
CA SER A 197 10.53 16.26 2.35
C SER A 197 10.55 14.90 1.68
N ASP A 198 11.47 14.01 2.09
CA ASP A 198 11.53 12.64 1.57
C ASP A 198 10.35 11.84 2.14
N ILE A 199 9.79 10.97 1.31
CA ILE A 199 8.46 10.40 1.54
C ILE A 199 8.55 8.90 1.76
N VAL A 200 7.95 8.44 2.85
CA VAL A 200 7.62 7.03 3.09
C VAL A 200 6.12 6.86 2.90
N VAL A 201 5.73 5.99 1.96
CA VAL A 201 4.34 5.75 1.59
C VAL A 201 3.86 4.42 2.18
N PHE A 202 2.72 4.45 2.88
CA PHE A 202 1.91 3.28 3.17
C PHE A 202 0.68 3.33 2.28
N GLY A 203 0.51 2.39 1.35
CA GLY A 203 -0.56 2.40 0.36
C GLY A 203 -1.50 1.22 0.48
N ALA A 204 -2.78 1.42 0.16
CA ALA A 204 -3.79 0.39 -0.06
C ALA A 204 -4.81 0.95 -1.05
N HIS A 205 -5.33 0.14 -1.98
CA HIS A 205 -6.53 0.56 -2.71
C HIS A 205 -7.78 0.33 -1.86
N PHE A 206 -8.83 1.09 -2.17
CA PHE A 206 -10.09 1.00 -1.45
C PHE A 206 -11.28 0.72 -2.35
N ASP A 207 -11.10 0.71 -3.68
CA ASP A 207 -12.14 0.24 -4.57
C ASP A 207 -12.43 -1.26 -4.38
N SER A 208 -13.49 -1.75 -5.02
CA SER A 208 -13.78 -3.17 -5.07
C SER A 208 -14.45 -3.50 -6.39
N THR A 209 -14.24 -4.72 -6.85
CA THR A 209 -14.84 -5.22 -8.07
C THR A 209 -15.55 -6.55 -7.86
N SER A 210 -16.35 -6.94 -8.84
CA SER A 210 -16.87 -8.30 -8.94
C SER A 210 -16.81 -8.78 -10.39
N LYS A 211 -17.05 -10.07 -10.62
CA LYS A 211 -17.16 -10.64 -11.97
C LYS A 211 -18.22 -9.98 -12.86
N SER A 212 -19.16 -9.22 -12.28
CA SER A 212 -20.11 -8.40 -13.02
C SER A 212 -19.85 -6.92 -12.74
N PRO A 213 -19.79 -6.07 -13.77
CA PRO A 213 -19.85 -4.62 -13.59
C PRO A 213 -21.09 -4.26 -12.78
N SER A 214 -20.95 -3.39 -11.77
CA SER A 214 -22.03 -3.01 -10.84
C SER A 214 -22.60 -4.15 -9.96
N GLY A 215 -21.98 -5.32 -9.96
CA GLY A 215 -22.33 -6.43 -9.07
C GLY A 215 -22.10 -6.09 -7.59
N TYR A 216 -22.72 -6.87 -6.71
CA TYR A 216 -22.43 -6.77 -5.27
C TYR A 216 -20.97 -7.19 -5.03
N ALA A 217 -20.18 -6.26 -4.49
CA ALA A 217 -18.73 -6.40 -4.31
C ALA A 217 -18.33 -5.88 -2.92
N PRO A 218 -18.61 -6.66 -1.85
CA PRO A 218 -18.29 -6.21 -0.50
C PRO A 218 -16.78 -6.00 -0.29
N GLY A 219 -15.92 -6.76 -0.99
CA GLY A 219 -14.47 -6.52 -1.04
C GLY A 219 -13.84 -6.43 0.35
N ALA A 220 -14.21 -7.36 1.24
CA ALA A 220 -13.77 -7.32 2.63
C ALA A 220 -12.26 -7.50 2.71
N ASP A 221 -11.75 -8.62 2.19
CA ASP A 221 -10.31 -8.86 2.15
C ASP A 221 -9.66 -7.98 1.09
N ASP A 222 -10.30 -7.85 -0.06
CA ASP A 222 -9.80 -7.16 -1.25
C ASP A 222 -10.62 -5.87 -1.57
N ASN A 223 -10.21 -4.69 -1.13
CA ASN A 223 -9.14 -4.43 -0.17
C ASN A 223 -9.58 -3.47 0.96
N ALA A 224 -10.79 -3.69 1.47
CA ALA A 224 -11.21 -2.99 2.69
C ALA A 224 -10.29 -3.32 3.86
N SER A 225 -9.75 -4.53 3.94
CA SER A 225 -8.83 -4.96 4.99
C SER A 225 -7.54 -4.11 5.05
N GLY A 226 -6.86 -3.88 3.92
CA GLY A 226 -5.69 -3.00 3.84
C GLY A 226 -6.04 -1.55 4.18
N THR A 227 -7.14 -1.06 3.62
CA THR A 227 -7.65 0.30 3.89
C THR A 227 -7.83 0.55 5.40
N VAL A 228 -8.51 -0.34 6.12
CA VAL A 228 -8.83 -0.09 7.54
C VAL A 228 -7.64 -0.28 8.45
N VAL A 229 -6.69 -1.14 8.06
CA VAL A 229 -5.39 -1.26 8.74
C VAL A 229 -4.60 0.04 8.61
N LEU A 230 -4.58 0.66 7.42
CA LEU A 230 -3.92 1.96 7.23
C LEU A 230 -4.58 3.10 8.01
N LEU A 231 -5.91 3.14 8.08
CA LEU A 231 -6.62 4.14 8.90
C LEU A 231 -6.24 4.03 10.39
N GLU A 232 -6.16 2.81 10.92
CA GLU A 232 -5.77 2.59 12.31
C GLU A 232 -4.27 2.85 12.54
N LEU A 233 -3.42 2.50 11.58
CA LEU A 233 -1.99 2.82 11.61
C LEU A 233 -1.74 4.33 11.61
N LEU A 234 -2.44 5.07 10.73
CA LEU A 234 -2.43 6.53 10.71
C LEU A 234 -2.82 7.09 12.08
N ARG A 235 -3.91 6.62 12.68
CA ARG A 235 -4.34 7.06 14.02
C ARG A 235 -3.29 6.77 15.10
N THR A 236 -2.74 5.56 15.13
CA THR A 236 -1.71 5.18 16.10
C THR A 236 -0.47 6.06 15.97
N LEU A 237 -0.03 6.34 14.73
CA LEU A 237 1.12 7.21 14.48
C LEU A 237 0.79 8.68 14.79
N ALA A 238 -0.43 9.12 14.52
CA ALA A 238 -0.93 10.45 14.86
C ALA A 238 -0.86 10.71 16.36
N GLU A 239 -1.32 9.77 17.19
CA GLU A 239 -1.25 9.89 18.66
C GLU A 239 0.20 9.93 19.15
N ARG A 240 1.07 9.06 18.61
CA ARG A 240 2.49 9.02 18.99
C ARG A 240 3.20 10.33 18.71
N THR A 241 2.84 10.98 17.61
CA THR A 241 3.48 12.22 17.16
C THR A 241 2.75 13.48 17.64
N GLN A 242 1.60 13.34 18.30
CA GLN A 242 0.95 14.46 19.00
C GLN A 242 1.57 14.68 20.38
N GLN A 243 1.97 13.62 21.08
CA GLN A 243 2.44 13.66 22.47
C GLN A 243 3.82 14.29 22.66
N SER A 244 4.53 14.66 21.59
CA SER A 244 5.82 15.33 21.70
C SER A 244 5.66 16.85 21.74
N ASP A 245 5.72 17.43 22.94
CA ASP A 245 5.96 18.87 23.15
C ASP A 245 7.32 19.34 22.56
N ALA A 246 8.16 18.39 22.13
CA ALA A 246 9.36 18.64 21.35
C ALA A 246 9.06 18.47 19.86
N GLU A 247 9.29 19.52 19.08
CA GLU A 247 9.40 19.56 17.61
C GLU A 247 9.27 18.18 16.93
N PRO A 248 8.12 17.88 16.28
CA PRO A 248 7.84 16.59 15.65
C PRO A 248 8.90 16.05 14.68
N GLN A 249 9.74 16.95 14.15
CA GLN A 249 10.92 16.66 13.35
C GLN A 249 11.94 15.77 14.11
N LYS A 250 11.83 15.65 15.43
CA LYS A 250 12.61 14.72 16.25
C LYS A 250 12.07 13.30 16.28
N LEU A 251 10.80 13.08 15.91
CA LEU A 251 10.17 11.75 15.92
C LEU A 251 10.02 11.15 14.54
N LEU A 252 9.91 11.97 13.49
CA LEU A 252 9.81 11.51 12.11
C LEU A 252 10.88 12.20 11.28
N HIS A 253 11.91 11.46 10.88
CA HIS A 253 12.91 11.97 9.95
C HIS A 253 12.27 12.29 8.59
N ASN A 254 11.62 11.29 7.98
CA ASN A 254 10.93 11.43 6.71
C ASN A 254 9.45 11.81 6.88
N THR A 255 8.90 12.49 5.87
CA THR A 255 7.45 12.70 5.76
C THR A 255 6.78 11.35 5.49
N ILE A 256 5.69 11.08 6.21
CA ILE A 256 4.92 9.84 6.03
C ILE A 256 3.61 10.16 5.34
N GLU A 257 3.29 9.44 4.28
CA GLU A 257 2.02 9.54 3.57
C GLU A 257 1.28 8.21 3.59
N PHE A 258 -0.02 8.26 3.89
CA PHE A 258 -0.95 7.15 3.78
C PHE A 258 -1.80 7.37 2.53
N HIS A 259 -1.70 6.47 1.57
CA HIS A 259 -2.41 6.56 0.30
C HIS A 259 -3.53 5.53 0.26
N PHE A 260 -4.71 6.00 -0.12
CA PHE A 260 -5.90 5.20 -0.38
C PHE A 260 -6.22 5.32 -1.86
N TYR A 261 -5.82 4.34 -2.66
CA TYR A 261 -5.87 4.42 -4.12
C TYR A 261 -7.27 4.10 -4.66
N ALA A 262 -7.72 4.92 -5.60
CA ALA A 262 -8.90 4.67 -6.40
C ALA A 262 -8.57 3.80 -7.62
N ALA A 263 -9.55 3.01 -8.07
CA ALA A 263 -9.52 2.33 -9.36
C ALA A 263 -8.27 1.44 -9.60
N GLU A 264 -7.85 0.69 -8.59
CA GLU A 264 -6.81 -0.35 -8.75
C GLU A 264 -7.32 -1.43 -9.70
N GLU A 265 -8.57 -1.86 -9.51
CA GLU A 265 -9.18 -2.97 -10.23
C GLU A 265 -9.45 -2.65 -11.71
N ALA A 266 -9.40 -1.37 -12.05
CA ALA A 266 -9.56 -0.86 -13.41
C ALA A 266 -8.23 -0.68 -14.15
N GLY A 267 -7.16 -1.24 -13.60
CA GLY A 267 -5.82 -1.29 -14.17
C GLY A 267 -4.84 -0.30 -13.53
N LEU A 268 -4.85 -0.20 -12.19
CA LEU A 268 -3.91 0.58 -11.39
C LEU A 268 -3.96 2.08 -11.68
N LEU A 269 -5.15 2.61 -12.01
CA LEU A 269 -5.32 3.97 -12.50
C LEU A 269 -4.90 5.01 -11.45
N GLY A 270 -5.37 4.86 -10.20
CA GLY A 270 -5.13 5.83 -9.14
C GLY A 270 -3.65 5.94 -8.77
N SER A 271 -3.03 4.80 -8.43
CA SER A 271 -1.61 4.77 -8.06
C SER A 271 -0.69 5.15 -9.22
N SER A 272 -0.99 4.74 -10.45
CA SER A 272 -0.19 5.11 -11.62
C SER A 272 -0.15 6.62 -11.81
N GLU A 273 -1.29 7.31 -11.70
CA GLU A 273 -1.36 8.76 -11.86
C GLU A 273 -0.65 9.50 -10.72
N ILE A 274 -0.80 9.03 -9.47
CA ILE A 274 -0.10 9.62 -8.31
C ILE A 274 1.41 9.49 -8.43
N PHE A 275 1.94 8.29 -8.69
CA PHE A 275 3.39 8.12 -8.78
C PHE A 275 4.00 8.79 -10.01
N TYR A 276 3.24 8.89 -11.10
CA TYR A 276 3.64 9.71 -12.24
C TYR A 276 3.70 11.21 -11.88
N ASP A 277 2.67 11.74 -11.18
CA ASP A 277 2.68 13.11 -10.68
C ASP A 277 3.86 13.37 -9.74
N TYR A 278 4.21 12.40 -8.89
CA TYR A 278 5.35 12.47 -7.97
C TYR A 278 6.66 12.53 -8.76
N LYS A 279 6.80 11.71 -9.79
CA LYS A 279 7.96 11.71 -10.70
C LYS A 279 8.10 13.05 -11.41
N VAL A 280 7.02 13.58 -11.99
CA VAL A 280 7.00 14.88 -12.69
C VAL A 280 7.31 16.05 -11.75
N LYS A 281 6.85 15.98 -10.49
CA LYS A 281 7.13 16.99 -9.45
C LYS A 281 8.49 16.77 -8.76
N ASN A 282 9.25 15.75 -9.17
CA ASN A 282 10.55 15.38 -8.60
C ASN A 282 10.48 15.19 -7.07
N LYS A 283 9.42 14.53 -6.59
CA LYS A 283 9.31 14.09 -5.20
C LYS A 283 10.22 12.87 -4.99
N THR A 284 10.87 12.81 -3.84
CA THR A 284 11.66 11.66 -3.41
C THR A 284 10.79 10.72 -2.59
N VAL A 285 10.40 9.57 -3.15
CA VAL A 285 9.82 8.48 -2.36
C VAL A 285 10.95 7.51 -2.04
N VAL A 286 11.27 7.40 -0.76
CA VAL A 286 12.37 6.55 -0.29
C VAL A 286 11.89 5.12 -0.06
N ALA A 287 10.64 4.93 0.35
CA ALA A 287 10.01 3.61 0.45
C ALA A 287 8.50 3.70 0.23
N MET A 288 7.93 2.68 -0.42
CA MET A 288 6.50 2.43 -0.52
C MET A 288 6.20 1.01 -0.04
N LEU A 289 5.29 0.86 0.91
CA LEU A 289 4.77 -0.43 1.34
C LEU A 289 3.28 -0.52 0.96
N ASN A 290 2.97 -1.46 0.07
CA ASN A 290 1.61 -1.73 -0.35
C ASN A 290 0.93 -2.78 0.54
N HIS A 291 -0.31 -2.51 0.94
CA HIS A 291 -1.12 -3.31 1.84
C HIS A 291 -2.34 -3.78 1.09
N ASP A 292 -2.33 -5.05 0.70
CA ASP A 292 -3.41 -5.58 -0.10
C ASP A 292 -3.72 -7.02 0.31
N MET A 293 -5.00 -7.24 0.66
CA MET A 293 -5.52 -8.46 1.27
C MET A 293 -4.84 -8.80 2.60
N LEU A 294 -5.16 -8.05 3.67
CA LEU A 294 -4.65 -8.30 5.03
C LEU A 294 -5.62 -9.06 5.93
N GLY A 295 -6.84 -9.35 5.46
CA GLY A 295 -7.96 -9.85 6.27
C GLY A 295 -7.96 -11.36 6.46
N PHE A 296 -7.71 -12.11 5.40
CA PHE A 296 -7.79 -13.58 5.37
C PHE A 296 -6.40 -14.24 5.47
N SER A 297 -6.26 -15.29 6.29
CA SER A 297 -5.09 -16.17 6.23
C SER A 297 -5.40 -17.63 6.54
N SER A 298 -4.88 -18.52 5.70
CA SER A 298 -4.91 -19.98 5.84
C SER A 298 -3.64 -20.57 6.47
N THR A 299 -2.56 -19.78 6.58
CA THR A 299 -1.24 -20.25 7.03
C THR A 299 -0.75 -19.60 8.33
N ASP A 300 -1.46 -18.59 8.84
CA ASP A 300 -1.06 -17.73 9.99
C ASP A 300 0.29 -17.02 9.80
N LYS A 301 0.80 -16.99 8.56
CA LYS A 301 2.04 -16.32 8.17
C LYS A 301 1.73 -15.04 7.41
N VAL A 302 2.67 -14.10 7.43
CA VAL A 302 2.59 -12.88 6.62
C VAL A 302 3.38 -13.09 5.33
N SER A 303 2.80 -12.76 4.19
CA SER A 303 3.48 -12.86 2.90
C SER A 303 4.16 -11.52 2.56
N LEU A 304 5.48 -11.55 2.34
CA LEU A 304 6.31 -10.42 1.93
C LEU A 304 7.10 -10.82 0.69
N GLY A 305 6.79 -10.20 -0.44
CA GLY A 305 7.32 -10.61 -1.73
C GLY A 305 6.53 -9.99 -2.87
N GLY A 306 6.46 -10.70 -3.98
CA GLY A 306 5.83 -10.25 -5.22
C GLY A 306 6.86 -9.92 -6.29
N ASP A 307 6.33 -9.62 -7.46
CA ASP A 307 7.07 -9.03 -8.58
C ASP A 307 7.01 -7.50 -8.46
N LYS A 308 7.89 -6.77 -9.14
CA LYS A 308 8.01 -5.31 -9.15
C LYS A 308 8.29 -4.74 -7.76
N ILE A 309 9.15 -5.42 -7.01
CA ILE A 309 9.58 -5.01 -5.67
C ILE A 309 11.04 -4.53 -5.66
N ASP A 310 11.39 -3.77 -4.63
CA ASP A 310 12.77 -3.49 -4.25
C ASP A 310 13.26 -4.59 -3.29
N PRO A 311 14.26 -5.41 -3.66
CA PRO A 311 14.68 -6.53 -2.84
C PRO A 311 15.33 -6.11 -1.53
N ARG A 312 15.95 -4.91 -1.46
CA ARG A 312 16.53 -4.39 -0.21
C ARG A 312 15.42 -4.00 0.75
N LEU A 313 14.40 -3.28 0.28
CA LEU A 313 13.23 -2.90 1.07
C LEU A 313 12.49 -4.11 1.62
N THR A 314 12.24 -5.10 0.77
CA THR A 314 11.59 -6.35 1.19
C THR A 314 12.43 -7.14 2.19
N HIS A 315 13.75 -7.19 2.00
CA HIS A 315 14.65 -7.82 2.97
C HIS A 315 14.57 -7.15 4.35
N ILE A 316 14.58 -5.81 4.42
CA ILE A 316 14.43 -5.06 5.68
C ILE A 316 13.13 -5.43 6.39
N LEU A 317 12.01 -5.50 5.65
CA LEU A 317 10.71 -5.88 6.21
C LEU A 317 10.71 -7.32 6.76
N ARG A 318 11.38 -8.26 6.07
CA ARG A 318 11.52 -9.65 6.55
C ARG A 318 12.41 -9.74 7.79
N THR A 319 13.46 -8.95 7.87
CA THR A 319 14.30 -8.85 9.07
C THR A 319 13.50 -8.30 10.26
N ILE A 320 12.70 -7.26 10.04
CA ILE A 320 11.76 -6.74 11.06
C ILE A 320 10.77 -7.83 11.51
N ALA A 321 10.19 -8.58 10.57
CA ALA A 321 9.27 -9.67 10.87
C ALA A 321 9.94 -10.76 11.74
N LYS A 322 11.14 -11.20 11.34
CA LYS A 322 11.92 -12.22 12.06
C LYS A 322 12.20 -11.80 13.50
N GLN A 323 12.63 -10.56 13.72
CA GLN A 323 12.90 -10.04 15.08
C GLN A 323 11.65 -9.96 15.96
N ARG A 324 10.47 -9.86 15.35
CA ARG A 324 9.18 -9.89 16.04
C ARG A 324 8.62 -11.31 16.22
N GLY A 325 9.35 -12.33 15.78
CA GLY A 325 8.86 -13.72 15.78
C GLY A 325 7.72 -13.97 14.79
N ILE A 326 7.54 -13.10 13.80
CA ILE A 326 6.50 -13.23 12.77
C ILE A 326 7.07 -14.06 11.62
N ALA A 327 6.45 -15.22 11.37
CA ALA A 327 6.81 -16.07 10.25
C ALA A 327 6.38 -15.42 8.92
N THR A 328 7.31 -15.38 7.96
CA THR A 328 7.07 -14.79 6.64
C THR A 328 7.10 -15.82 5.52
N LEU A 329 6.30 -15.63 4.48
CA LEU A 329 6.37 -16.34 3.21
C LEU A 329 6.80 -15.41 2.07
N SER A 330 7.55 -15.96 1.12
CA SER A 330 7.78 -15.33 -0.19
C SER A 330 6.64 -15.71 -1.15
N PHE A 331 6.29 -14.81 -2.06
CA PHE A 331 5.35 -15.10 -3.14
C PHE A 331 5.73 -14.36 -4.41
N SER A 332 5.16 -14.78 -5.55
CA SER A 332 5.12 -14.03 -6.81
C SER A 332 3.64 -13.86 -7.18
N CYS A 333 3.32 -12.80 -7.91
CA CYS A 333 1.93 -12.45 -8.19
C CYS A 333 1.63 -12.06 -9.64
N GLY A 334 2.63 -12.16 -10.50
CA GLY A 334 2.56 -11.87 -11.91
C GLY A 334 2.54 -10.37 -12.21
N TYR A 335 2.03 -10.07 -13.41
CA TYR A 335 1.96 -8.73 -13.94
C TYR A 335 0.78 -7.95 -13.36
N ALA A 336 0.94 -6.62 -13.21
CA ALA A 336 -0.13 -5.71 -12.74
C ALA A 336 -0.81 -6.20 -11.46
N CYS A 337 0.01 -6.51 -10.46
CA CYS A 337 -0.45 -7.30 -9.33
C CYS A 337 -1.19 -6.51 -8.25
N SER A 338 -0.70 -5.30 -7.93
CA SER A 338 -1.28 -4.31 -7.02
C SER A 338 -0.45 -3.00 -7.13
N ASP A 339 -0.81 -1.96 -6.36
CA ASP A 339 -0.32 -0.59 -6.51
C ASP A 339 1.20 -0.39 -6.30
N HIS A 340 1.90 -1.32 -5.64
CA HIS A 340 3.37 -1.26 -5.51
C HIS A 340 4.06 -1.23 -6.87
N ALA A 341 3.46 -1.88 -7.88
CA ALA A 341 4.01 -1.92 -9.22
C ALA A 341 4.02 -0.51 -9.86
N SER A 342 3.04 0.35 -9.55
CA SER A 342 3.00 1.74 -10.00
C SER A 342 4.17 2.56 -9.46
N ALA A 343 4.51 2.39 -8.17
CA ALA A 343 5.68 3.01 -7.55
C ALA A 343 7.00 2.50 -8.19
N HIS A 344 7.14 1.18 -8.31
CA HIS A 344 8.30 0.55 -8.91
C HIS A 344 8.53 0.98 -10.37
N ASN A 345 7.48 1.05 -11.17
CA ASN A 345 7.57 1.47 -12.58
C ASN A 345 7.96 2.95 -12.72
N ASN A 346 7.70 3.76 -11.69
CA ASN A 346 8.19 5.14 -11.56
C ASN A 346 9.56 5.24 -10.85
N LYS A 347 10.26 4.11 -10.65
CA LYS A 347 11.60 4.00 -10.04
C LYS A 347 11.66 4.30 -8.55
N TYR A 348 10.53 4.20 -7.84
CA TYR A 348 10.51 4.30 -6.40
C TYR A 348 10.65 2.90 -5.74
N PRO A 349 11.42 2.76 -4.64
CA PRO A 349 11.51 1.50 -3.92
C PRO A 349 10.15 1.10 -3.37
N ALA A 350 9.68 -0.09 -3.74
CA ALA A 350 8.34 -0.57 -3.40
C ALA A 350 8.40 -2.01 -2.84
N ALA A 351 7.59 -2.29 -1.84
CA ALA A 351 7.41 -3.62 -1.27
C ALA A 351 5.92 -3.91 -1.12
N PHE A 352 5.58 -5.20 -1.02
CA PHE A 352 4.20 -5.65 -0.94
C PHE A 352 4.03 -6.65 0.21
N ILE A 353 3.07 -6.33 1.09
CA ILE A 353 2.60 -7.18 2.19
C ILE A 353 1.15 -7.63 1.97
N THR A 354 0.91 -8.91 2.22
CA THR A 354 -0.42 -9.54 2.20
C THR A 354 -0.51 -10.61 3.29
N ALA A 355 -1.72 -10.90 3.78
CA ALA A 355 -1.95 -11.91 4.81
C ALA A 355 -1.84 -13.33 4.28
N ASP A 356 -2.13 -13.57 3.00
CA ASP A 356 -2.03 -14.90 2.43
C ASP A 356 -1.90 -14.92 0.91
N ARG A 357 -0.78 -15.48 0.45
CA ARG A 357 -0.51 -15.79 -0.97
C ARG A 357 -0.07 -17.24 -1.16
N ASP A 358 -0.40 -18.13 -0.22
CA ASP A 358 -0.28 -19.58 -0.41
C ASP A 358 -1.12 -20.01 -1.63
N PRO A 359 -0.84 -21.14 -2.31
CA PRO A 359 -1.60 -21.59 -3.48
C PRO A 359 -3.11 -21.79 -3.26
N THR A 360 -3.56 -21.71 -2.00
CA THR A 360 -4.95 -21.77 -1.54
C THR A 360 -5.50 -20.42 -1.06
N GLY A 361 -4.88 -19.30 -1.47
CA GLY A 361 -5.30 -17.93 -1.11
C GLY A 361 -6.80 -17.68 -1.32
N ASN A 362 -7.31 -16.57 -0.79
CA ASN A 362 -8.75 -16.30 -0.72
C ASN A 362 -9.46 -16.44 -2.07
N ASP A 363 -10.19 -17.55 -2.27
CA ASP A 363 -10.89 -17.88 -3.52
C ASP A 363 -12.18 -17.07 -3.72
N ARG A 364 -12.48 -16.17 -2.77
CA ARG A 364 -13.68 -15.34 -2.73
C ARG A 364 -13.45 -13.94 -3.27
N ILE A 365 -12.19 -13.51 -3.48
CA ILE A 365 -11.89 -12.18 -4.04
C ILE A 365 -12.60 -11.95 -5.37
N HIS A 366 -12.96 -10.70 -5.65
CA HIS A 366 -13.72 -10.29 -6.84
C HIS A 366 -15.08 -11.00 -6.97
N THR A 367 -15.68 -11.40 -5.84
CA THR A 367 -17.04 -11.98 -5.80
C THR A 367 -17.89 -11.38 -4.69
N ASP A 368 -19.18 -11.69 -4.73
CA ASP A 368 -20.16 -11.36 -3.68
C ASP A 368 -19.89 -12.07 -2.34
N LYS A 369 -18.93 -13.01 -2.32
CA LYS A 369 -18.56 -13.81 -1.14
C LYS A 369 -17.33 -13.28 -0.41
N ASP A 370 -16.67 -12.22 -0.90
CA ASP A 370 -15.61 -11.55 -0.14
C ASP A 370 -16.21 -10.69 0.97
N VAL A 371 -16.72 -11.35 2.01
CA VAL A 371 -17.45 -10.76 3.16
C VAL A 371 -16.69 -10.97 4.46
N SER A 372 -16.82 -10.02 5.39
CA SER A 372 -16.11 -10.04 6.68
C SER A 372 -16.74 -10.95 7.75
N SER A 373 -17.87 -11.60 7.48
CA SER A 373 -18.79 -12.13 8.52
C SER A 373 -18.86 -13.65 8.66
N THR A 374 -18.12 -14.43 7.87
CA THR A 374 -18.36 -15.88 7.77
C THR A 374 -17.17 -16.80 8.06
N ASP A 375 -16.01 -16.30 8.51
CA ASP A 375 -14.82 -17.16 8.64
C ASP A 375 -13.96 -16.86 9.87
N THR A 376 -13.58 -17.92 10.59
CA THR A 376 -12.63 -17.84 11.72
C THR A 376 -11.21 -17.54 11.25
N SER A 377 -10.93 -17.60 9.95
CA SER A 377 -9.66 -17.19 9.33
C SER A 377 -9.55 -15.69 9.07
N TYR A 378 -10.61 -14.92 9.35
CA TYR A 378 -10.65 -13.48 9.12
C TYR A 378 -10.25 -12.73 10.39
N GLY A 379 -9.02 -12.21 10.43
CA GLY A 379 -8.43 -11.65 11.66
C GLY A 379 -7.54 -10.43 11.48
N LEU A 380 -7.52 -9.84 10.28
CA LEU A 380 -6.53 -8.82 9.89
C LEU A 380 -5.09 -9.31 10.17
N SER A 381 -4.82 -10.60 9.99
CA SER A 381 -3.55 -11.24 10.38
C SER A 381 -2.33 -10.62 9.69
N GLY A 382 -2.49 -10.09 8.48
CA GLY A 382 -1.45 -9.33 7.76
C GLY A 382 -1.04 -8.03 8.46
N SER A 383 -1.88 -7.50 9.36
CA SER A 383 -1.54 -6.32 10.18
C SER A 383 -0.51 -6.62 11.26
N ARG A 384 -0.23 -7.89 11.61
CA ARG A 384 0.74 -8.28 12.66
C ARG A 384 2.13 -7.67 12.44
N LEU A 385 2.57 -7.51 11.19
CA LEU A 385 3.84 -6.85 10.89
C LEU A 385 3.83 -5.35 11.26
N LEU A 386 2.67 -4.71 11.21
CA LEU A 386 2.46 -3.27 11.40
C LEU A 386 2.03 -2.94 12.84
N ILE A 387 1.50 -3.94 13.55
CA ILE A 387 1.06 -3.79 14.93
C ILE A 387 2.27 -3.67 15.86
N LEU A 388 2.34 -2.56 16.60
CA LEU A 388 3.45 -2.18 17.47
C LEU A 388 3.28 -2.71 18.92
N ASN A 389 3.11 -4.02 19.08
CA ASN A 389 2.76 -4.75 20.32
C ASN A 389 1.25 -4.95 20.52
N ALA A 390 0.67 -5.91 19.82
CA ALA A 390 -0.52 -6.59 20.32
C ALA A 390 -0.23 -8.08 20.31
N ASP A 391 -0.41 -8.71 21.47
CA ASP A 391 -1.01 -10.04 21.47
C ASP A 391 -2.30 -9.91 20.67
N VAL A 392 -2.31 -10.44 19.45
CA VAL A 392 -3.55 -10.69 18.73
C VAL A 392 -4.12 -11.93 19.41
N GLY A 393 -4.70 -11.74 20.59
CA GLY A 393 -5.25 -12.84 21.38
C GLY A 393 -6.29 -13.59 20.56
N ASP A 394 -6.16 -14.91 20.54
CA ASP A 394 -7.21 -15.82 20.10
C ASP A 394 -8.40 -15.64 21.07
N ASP A 395 -9.48 -15.00 20.60
CA ASP A 395 -10.80 -15.08 21.26
C ASP A 395 -11.56 -16.33 20.79
#